data_AF-A0A146KH10-F1
#
_entry.id   AF-A0A146KH10-F1
#
_cell.length_a   1.000
_cell.length_b   1.000
_cell.length_c   1.000
_cell.angle_alpha   90.00
_cell.angle_beta   90.00
_cell.angle_gamma   90.00
#
_symmetry.space_group_name_H-M   'P 1'
#
loop_
_entity.id
_entity.type
_entity.pdbx_description
1 polymer ?
#
loop_
_entity_poly.entity_id
_entity_poly.type
_entity_poly.pdbx_seq_one_letter_code
_entity_poly.pdbx_strand_id
1 'polypeptide(L)'
;SFDQSEQNKRGLEVPFPTRDFTRQKHNVLEIGSGAGATIFPLLEKNAEVVVTCGDYSHQANEIFKNRPRFDQSLINLLKLDLTDLSNVQNNYFDFVILIFVLSAIPADQIVKSIENAMKKLKSGGTLLFFDYFEEDHRETKRIARGEQFVQTQFGRL
;
A
#
# COMPACT_ATOMS: atom_id res chain seq x y z
N SER A 1 -4.05 34.49 -3.51
CA SER A 1 -4.19 33.77 -4.79
C SER A 1 -3.71 32.34 -4.57
N PHE A 2 -4.63 31.38 -4.50
CA PHE A 2 -4.26 29.96 -4.49
C PHE A 2 -3.63 29.65 -5.85
N ASP A 3 -2.37 29.26 -5.85
CA ASP A 3 -1.63 28.91 -7.05
C ASP A 3 -2.24 27.65 -7.67
N GLN A 4 -2.91 27.81 -8.81
CA GLN A 4 -3.53 26.72 -9.57
C GLN A 4 -2.51 25.83 -10.28
N SER A 5 -1.20 26.12 -10.19
CA SER A 5 -0.11 25.31 -10.77
C SER A 5 0.11 23.96 -10.08
N GLU A 6 -0.30 23.83 -8.81
CA GLU A 6 -0.13 22.61 -8.02
C GLU A 6 -1.19 21.53 -8.35
N GLN A 7 -2.34 21.91 -8.89
CA GLN A 7 -3.45 20.98 -9.15
C GLN A 7 -3.32 20.17 -10.46
N ASN A 8 -2.32 20.49 -11.31
CA ASN A 8 -2.17 19.89 -12.63
C ASN A 8 -0.90 19.04 -12.80
N LYS A 9 -0.56 18.22 -11.78
CA LYS A 9 0.54 17.22 -11.87
C LYS A 9 0.05 15.78 -11.92
N ARG A 10 -1.26 15.52 -12.07
CA ARG A 10 -1.77 14.17 -12.36
C ARG A 10 -1.42 13.81 -13.80
N GLY A 11 -0.30 13.10 -13.99
CA GLY A 11 0.17 12.64 -15.29
C GLY A 11 1.61 13.03 -15.65
N LEU A 12 2.28 13.83 -14.82
CA LEU A 12 3.73 14.02 -14.95
C LEU A 12 4.42 12.85 -14.26
N GLU A 13 5.15 12.04 -15.03
CA GLU A 13 6.05 11.04 -14.49
C GLU A 13 7.17 11.74 -13.72
N VAL A 14 7.04 11.79 -12.39
CA VAL A 14 8.11 12.28 -11.51
C VAL A 14 9.21 11.21 -11.50
N PRO A 15 10.47 11.56 -11.82
CA PRO A 15 11.57 10.59 -11.76
C PRO A 15 11.84 10.19 -10.31
N PHE A 16 12.30 8.95 -10.11
CA PHE A 16 12.78 8.55 -8.79
C PHE A 16 14.02 9.36 -8.40
N PRO A 17 14.17 9.70 -7.10
CA PRO A 17 15.29 10.47 -6.62
C PRO A 17 16.60 9.68 -6.79
N THR A 18 17.72 10.40 -6.95
CA THR A 18 19.04 9.78 -6.98
C THR A 18 19.27 8.97 -5.71
N ARG A 19 19.72 7.72 -5.87
CA ARG A 19 19.89 6.78 -4.77
C ARG A 19 21.34 6.69 -4.35
N ASP A 20 21.58 6.85 -3.06
CA ASP A 20 22.86 6.60 -2.43
C ASP A 20 22.83 5.22 -1.77
N PHE A 21 23.47 4.25 -2.40
CA PHE A 21 23.50 2.87 -1.92
C PHE A 21 24.37 2.65 -0.69
N THR A 22 25.06 3.68 -0.20
CA THR A 22 25.80 3.63 1.07
C THR A 22 24.89 3.87 2.28
N ARG A 23 23.69 4.41 2.07
CA ARG A 23 22.71 4.66 3.13
C ARG A 23 21.90 3.40 3.44
N GLN A 24 21.39 3.33 4.67
CA GLN A 24 20.55 2.22 5.09
C GLN A 24 19.25 2.21 4.28
N LYS A 25 18.91 1.05 3.72
CA LYS A 25 17.65 0.85 3.00
C LYS A 25 16.51 0.51 3.95
N HIS A 26 15.30 0.92 3.59
CA HIS A 26 14.06 0.54 4.24
C HIS A 26 13.26 -0.41 3.34
N ASN A 27 12.98 -1.60 3.86
CA ASN A 27 12.22 -2.63 3.15
C ASN A 27 10.74 -2.49 3.50
N VAL A 28 9.92 -2.25 2.48
CA VAL A 28 8.46 -2.13 2.62
C VAL A 28 7.78 -3.32 1.95
N LEU A 29 6.81 -3.93 2.64
CA LEU A 29 5.89 -4.90 2.05
C LEU A 29 4.53 -4.24 1.85
N GLU A 30 4.00 -4.19 0.63
CA GLU A 30 2.62 -3.74 0.36
C GLU A 30 1.76 -4.88 -0.17
N ILE A 31 0.64 -5.17 0.51
CA ILE A 31 -0.36 -6.15 0.08
C ILE A 31 -1.63 -5.40 -0.35
N GLY A 32 -2.15 -5.72 -1.53
CA GLY A 32 -3.23 -4.96 -2.17
C GLY A 32 -2.71 -3.82 -3.03
N SER A 33 -1.55 -4.00 -3.66
CA SER A 33 -0.88 -2.92 -4.39
C SER A 33 -1.61 -2.44 -5.66
N GLY A 34 -2.60 -3.20 -6.14
CA GLY A 34 -3.35 -2.87 -7.35
C GLY A 34 -2.42 -2.58 -8.53
N ALA A 35 -2.62 -1.43 -9.18
CA ALA A 35 -1.79 -0.96 -10.29
C ALA A 35 -0.59 -0.07 -9.86
N GLY A 36 -0.23 -0.09 -8.57
CA GLY A 36 0.93 0.63 -8.02
C GLY A 36 0.68 2.09 -7.61
N ALA A 37 -0.57 2.48 -7.36
CA ALA A 37 -0.94 3.88 -7.07
C ALA A 37 -0.25 4.45 -5.82
N THR A 38 0.06 3.60 -4.83
CA THR A 38 0.78 3.97 -3.61
C THR A 38 2.30 3.80 -3.76
N ILE A 39 2.73 2.74 -4.45
CA ILE A 39 4.15 2.42 -4.61
C ILE A 39 4.93 3.49 -5.38
N PHE A 40 4.41 4.00 -6.50
CA PHE A 40 5.17 4.98 -7.27
C PHE A 40 5.41 6.28 -6.48
N PRO A 41 4.40 6.94 -5.87
CA PRO A 41 4.63 8.11 -5.03
C PRO A 41 5.54 7.83 -3.83
N LEU A 42 5.49 6.62 -3.25
CA LEU A 42 6.39 6.22 -2.17
C LEU A 42 7.85 6.23 -2.64
N LEU A 43 8.13 5.64 -3.81
CA LEU A 43 9.49 5.58 -4.39
C LEU A 43 9.97 6.94 -4.88
N GLU A 44 9.08 7.79 -5.40
CA GLU A 44 9.38 9.16 -5.82
C GLU A 44 9.86 10.04 -4.65
N LYS A 45 9.35 9.80 -3.43
CA LYS A 45 9.66 10.63 -2.26
C LYS A 45 10.80 10.08 -1.40
N ASN A 46 11.17 8.82 -1.55
CA ASN A 46 12.08 8.13 -0.64
C ASN A 46 13.15 7.34 -1.39
N ALA A 47 14.37 7.88 -1.45
CA ALA A 47 15.51 7.26 -2.14
C ALA A 47 16.02 5.97 -1.49
N GLU A 48 15.72 5.77 -0.20
CA GLU A 48 16.20 4.64 0.61
C GLU A 48 15.19 3.47 0.64
N VAL A 49 14.01 3.62 0.02
CA VAL A 49 12.95 2.59 0.06
C VAL A 49 13.11 1.58 -1.08
N VAL A 50 13.00 0.30 -0.74
CA VAL A 50 12.80 -0.83 -1.65
C VAL A 50 11.50 -1.53 -1.27
N VAL A 51 10.73 -1.95 -2.28
CA VAL A 51 9.38 -2.46 -2.10
C VAL A 51 9.32 -3.92 -2.53
N THR A 52 8.78 -4.78 -1.67
CA THR A 52 8.10 -6.01 -2.10
C THR A 52 6.61 -5.72 -2.12
N CYS A 53 5.93 -5.98 -3.22
CA CYS A 53 4.50 -5.69 -3.31
C CYS A 53 3.76 -6.74 -4.13
N GLY A 54 2.44 -6.70 -4.04
CA GLY A 54 1.60 -7.56 -4.83
C GLY A 54 0.13 -7.39 -4.54
N ASP A 55 -0.65 -7.87 -5.48
CA ASP A 55 -2.10 -8.00 -5.38
C ASP A 55 -2.50 -9.48 -5.49
N TYR A 56 -3.68 -9.82 -4.97
CA TYR A 56 -4.29 -11.12 -5.19
C TYR A 56 -4.66 -11.30 -6.67
N SER A 57 -5.09 -10.20 -7.31
CA SER A 57 -5.47 -10.14 -8.71
C SER A 57 -4.27 -10.22 -9.63
N HIS A 58 -4.21 -11.30 -10.41
CA HIS A 58 -3.23 -11.45 -11.49
C HIS A 58 -3.30 -10.28 -12.48
N GLN A 59 -4.50 -9.83 -12.82
CA GLN A 59 -4.69 -8.72 -13.76
C GLN A 59 -4.09 -7.41 -13.22
N ALA A 60 -4.27 -7.12 -11.93
CA ALA A 60 -3.69 -5.94 -11.31
C ALA A 60 -2.16 -5.98 -11.35
N ASN A 61 -1.57 -7.12 -11.00
CA ASN A 61 -0.13 -7.34 -11.07
C ASN A 61 0.41 -7.17 -12.50
N GLU A 62 -0.29 -7.69 -13.52
CA GLU A 62 0.12 -7.50 -14.92
C GLU A 62 0.06 -6.03 -15.35
N ILE A 63 -0.99 -5.30 -14.96
CA ILE A 63 -1.08 -3.86 -15.23
C ILE A 63 0.07 -3.12 -14.55
N PHE A 64 0.38 -3.45 -13.30
CA PHE A 64 1.47 -2.84 -12.55
C PHE A 64 2.82 -3.11 -13.22
N LYS A 65 3.12 -4.37 -13.53
CA LYS A 65 4.39 -4.79 -14.15
C LYS A 65 4.64 -4.11 -15.50
N ASN A 66 3.58 -3.82 -16.26
CA ASN A 66 3.67 -3.15 -17.56
C ASN A 66 3.71 -1.62 -17.48
N ARG A 67 3.75 -1.03 -16.28
CA ARG A 67 3.94 0.42 -16.12
C ARG A 67 5.35 0.82 -16.59
N PRO A 68 5.51 1.93 -17.34
CA PRO A 68 6.83 2.41 -17.77
C PRO A 68 7.83 2.62 -16.63
N ARG A 69 7.32 2.97 -15.45
CA ARG A 69 8.11 3.27 -14.25
C ARG A 69 8.42 2.05 -13.39
N PHE A 70 8.04 0.85 -13.83
CA PHE A 70 8.36 -0.37 -13.10
C PHE A 70 9.87 -0.63 -13.13
N ASP A 71 10.51 -0.56 -11.97
CA ASP A 71 11.95 -0.77 -11.82
C ASP A 71 12.21 -2.01 -10.95
N GLN A 72 12.70 -3.08 -11.58
CA GLN A 72 12.99 -4.35 -10.93
C GLN A 72 14.10 -4.28 -9.87
N SER A 73 14.93 -3.23 -9.89
CA SER A 73 15.94 -3.01 -8.84
C SER A 73 15.34 -2.47 -7.53
N LEU A 74 14.12 -1.93 -7.61
CA LEU A 74 13.41 -1.26 -6.50
C LEU A 74 12.13 -1.98 -6.10
N ILE A 75 11.53 -2.72 -7.03
CA ILE A 75 10.22 -3.34 -6.89
C ILE A 75 10.35 -4.84 -7.13
N ASN A 76 10.09 -5.61 -6.09
CA ASN A 76 9.88 -7.05 -6.15
C ASN A 76 8.38 -7.34 -6.17
N LEU A 77 7.83 -7.64 -7.34
CA LEU A 77 6.40 -7.92 -7.52
C LEU A 77 6.10 -9.41 -7.36
N LEU A 78 5.20 -9.74 -6.44
CA LEU A 78 4.74 -11.10 -6.14
C LEU A 78 3.23 -11.20 -6.28
N LYS A 79 2.70 -12.42 -6.45
CA LYS A 79 1.29 -12.68 -6.16
C LYS A 79 1.15 -12.81 -4.64
N LEU A 80 0.32 -11.96 -4.04
CA LEU A 80 0.14 -11.92 -2.59
C LEU A 80 -1.30 -12.22 -2.20
N ASP A 81 -1.45 -13.13 -1.25
CA ASP A 81 -2.69 -13.44 -0.56
C ASP A 81 -2.46 -13.18 0.93
N LEU A 82 -3.18 -12.24 1.52
CA LEU A 82 -2.97 -11.90 2.94
C LEU A 82 -3.29 -13.10 3.87
N THR A 83 -4.17 -14.00 3.45
CA THR A 83 -4.52 -15.22 4.20
C THR A 83 -3.41 -16.27 4.15
N ASP A 84 -2.50 -16.19 3.16
CA ASP A 84 -1.31 -17.03 3.01
C ASP A 84 -0.12 -16.25 2.43
N LEU A 85 0.75 -15.76 3.32
CA LEU A 85 2.00 -15.10 2.96
C LEU A 85 3.22 -16.03 3.09
N SER A 86 3.07 -17.34 2.86
CA SER A 86 4.17 -18.31 2.97
C SER A 86 5.33 -18.03 2.00
N ASN A 87 5.06 -17.40 0.86
CA ASN A 87 6.06 -16.98 -0.12
C ASN A 87 6.81 -15.69 0.25
N VAL A 88 6.49 -15.08 1.40
CA VAL A 88 7.11 -13.83 1.86
C VAL A 88 7.97 -14.09 3.11
N GLN A 89 9.19 -13.56 3.10
CA GLN A 89 10.14 -13.71 4.20
C GLN A 89 9.63 -13.11 5.52
N ASN A 90 9.80 -13.85 6.63
CA ASN A 90 9.51 -13.37 7.98
C ASN A 90 10.63 -12.47 8.52
N ASN A 91 10.32 -11.58 9.46
CA ASN A 91 11.29 -10.73 10.16
C ASN A 91 12.22 -9.92 9.23
N TYR A 92 11.69 -9.39 8.12
CA TYR A 92 12.50 -8.74 7.08
C TYR A 92 12.08 -7.30 6.78
N PHE A 93 10.81 -6.96 6.98
CA PHE A 93 10.27 -5.68 6.57
C PHE A 93 10.28 -4.68 7.73
N ASP A 94 10.66 -3.45 7.43
CA ASP A 94 10.57 -2.32 8.36
C ASP A 94 9.12 -1.83 8.44
N PHE A 95 8.41 -1.90 7.30
CA PHE A 95 6.99 -1.57 7.19
C PHE A 95 6.23 -2.66 6.43
N VAL A 96 5.05 -3.00 6.92
CA VAL A 96 4.04 -3.79 6.18
C VAL A 96 2.81 -2.91 6.02
N ILE A 97 2.29 -2.81 4.81
CA ILE A 97 1.18 -1.95 4.44
C ILE A 97 0.08 -2.81 3.82
N LEU A 98 -1.12 -2.74 4.38
CA LEU A 98 -2.32 -3.40 3.86
C LEU A 98 -3.23 -2.35 3.22
N ILE A 99 -3.52 -2.46 1.93
CA ILE A 99 -4.34 -1.49 1.19
C ILE A 99 -5.62 -2.18 0.67
N PHE A 100 -6.77 -1.85 1.27
CA PHE A 100 -8.10 -2.34 0.88
C PHE A 100 -8.21 -3.86 0.74
N VAL A 101 -7.58 -4.61 1.65
CA VAL A 101 -7.52 -6.08 1.61
C VAL A 101 -8.28 -6.76 2.74
N LEU A 102 -8.41 -6.14 3.91
CA LEU A 102 -9.11 -6.71 5.06
C LEU A 102 -10.62 -6.79 4.81
N SER A 103 -11.23 -5.78 4.16
CA SER A 103 -12.66 -5.82 3.80
C SER A 103 -13.01 -6.91 2.78
N ALA A 104 -12.02 -7.41 2.03
CA ALA A 104 -12.19 -8.53 1.10
C ALA A 104 -11.99 -9.91 1.76
N ILE A 105 -11.61 -9.96 3.03
CA ILE A 105 -11.32 -11.20 3.76
C ILE A 105 -12.51 -11.60 4.63
N PRO A 106 -12.91 -12.89 4.67
CA PRO A 106 -13.91 -13.38 5.59
C PRO A 106 -13.59 -13.03 7.04
N ALA A 107 -14.59 -12.58 7.81
CA ALA A 107 -14.39 -12.03 9.16
C ALA A 107 -13.64 -12.98 10.12
N ASP A 108 -13.86 -14.28 10.00
CA ASP A 108 -13.19 -15.32 10.77
C ASP A 108 -11.70 -15.51 10.42
N GLN A 109 -11.26 -14.99 9.28
CA GLN A 109 -9.88 -15.07 8.81
C GLN A 109 -9.08 -13.78 9.01
N ILE A 110 -9.72 -12.65 9.35
CA ILE A 110 -9.06 -11.34 9.48
C ILE A 110 -7.94 -11.38 10.52
N VAL A 111 -8.19 -11.95 11.71
CA VAL A 111 -7.18 -12.01 12.79
C VAL A 111 -5.93 -12.77 12.32
N LYS A 112 -6.12 -13.96 11.76
CA LYS A 112 -5.02 -14.78 11.21
C LYS A 112 -4.28 -14.05 10.08
N SER A 113 -4.99 -13.31 9.24
CA SER A 113 -4.44 -12.52 8.13
C SER A 113 -3.55 -11.38 8.64
N ILE A 114 -3.97 -10.70 9.70
CA ILE A 114 -3.16 -9.69 10.39
C ILE A 114 -1.93 -10.34 11.04
N GLU A 115 -2.08 -11.50 11.70
CA GLU A 115 -0.94 -12.23 12.27
C GLU A 115 0.08 -12.65 11.21
N ASN A 116 -0.38 -13.07 10.03
CA ASN A 116 0.50 -13.38 8.90
C ASN A 116 1.33 -12.17 8.48
N ALA A 117 0.72 -10.98 8.39
CA ALA A 117 1.40 -9.73 8.10
C ALA A 117 2.39 -9.33 9.20
N MET A 118 1.98 -9.44 10.47
CA MET A 118 2.83 -9.11 11.62
C MET A 118 4.11 -9.95 11.66
N LYS A 119 4.05 -11.24 11.29
CA LYS A 119 5.23 -12.12 11.21
C LYS A 119 6.27 -11.66 10.18
N LYS A 120 5.90 -10.79 9.23
CA LYS A 120 6.81 -10.27 8.20
C LYS A 120 7.67 -9.11 8.71
N LEU A 121 7.18 -8.42 9.74
CA LEU A 121 7.90 -7.31 10.35
C LEU A 121 9.13 -7.77 11.10
N LYS A 122 10.22 -7.02 10.97
CA LYS A 122 11.35 -7.06 11.91
C LYS A 122 10.89 -6.65 13.31
N SER A 123 11.72 -6.93 14.32
CA SER A 123 11.55 -6.32 15.64
C SER A 123 11.57 -4.79 15.52
N GLY A 124 10.55 -4.13 16.08
CA GLY A 124 10.36 -2.68 15.96
C GLY A 124 9.76 -2.19 14.62
N GLY A 125 9.41 -3.10 13.72
CA GLY A 125 8.70 -2.76 12.49
C GLY A 125 7.26 -2.30 12.73
N THR A 126 6.67 -1.64 11.73
CA THR A 126 5.31 -1.08 11.83
C THR A 126 4.36 -1.69 10.80
N LEU A 127 3.18 -2.13 11.26
CA LEU A 127 2.04 -2.48 10.40
C LEU A 127 1.17 -1.24 10.19
N LEU A 128 0.88 -0.92 8.94
CA LEU A 128 -0.07 0.10 8.52
C LEU A 128 -1.19 -0.59 7.73
N PHE A 129 -2.43 -0.15 7.91
CA PHE A 129 -3.53 -0.64 7.09
C PHE A 129 -4.50 0.49 6.76
N PHE A 130 -5.02 0.45 5.54
CA PHE A 130 -5.98 1.40 5.00
C PHE A 130 -7.10 0.57 4.41
N ASP A 131 -8.28 0.61 5.02
CA ASP A 131 -9.41 -0.21 4.59
C ASP A 131 -10.73 0.53 4.76
N TYR A 132 -11.78 -0.05 4.17
CA TYR A 132 -13.14 0.43 4.36
C TYR A 132 -13.62 0.07 5.77
N PHE A 133 -14.20 1.04 6.46
CA PHE A 133 -14.88 0.80 7.73
C PHE A 133 -16.40 0.78 7.51
N GLU A 134 -17.15 0.04 8.33
CA GLU A 134 -18.61 -0.19 8.16
C GLU A 134 -19.43 1.12 8.03
N GLU A 135 -18.92 2.22 8.58
CA GLU A 135 -19.51 3.55 8.42
C GLU A 135 -19.29 4.18 7.03
N ASP A 136 -18.29 3.76 6.24
CA ASP A 136 -18.10 4.19 4.83
C ASP A 136 -19.27 3.77 3.94
N HIS A 137 -19.90 2.63 4.25
CA HIS A 137 -21.11 2.16 3.55
C HIS A 137 -22.38 2.87 4.04
N ARG A 138 -22.41 3.31 5.31
CA ARG A 138 -23.51 4.16 5.82
C ARG A 138 -23.42 5.57 5.23
N GLU A 139 -22.22 6.08 5.02
CA GLU A 139 -21.97 7.35 4.33
C GLU A 139 -22.42 7.28 2.87
N THR A 140 -22.15 6.19 2.15
CA THR A 140 -22.64 6.04 0.76
C THR A 140 -24.18 5.99 0.67
N LYS A 141 -24.87 5.45 1.69
CA LYS A 141 -26.34 5.50 1.79
C LYS A 141 -26.91 6.81 2.37
N ARG A 142 -26.10 7.63 3.05
CA ARG A 142 -26.47 8.95 3.62
C ARG A 142 -26.10 10.13 2.71
N ILE A 143 -25.08 10.01 1.87
CA ILE A 143 -24.78 10.96 0.78
C ILE A 143 -25.89 10.92 -0.27
N ALA A 144 -26.49 9.76 -0.52
CA ALA A 144 -27.76 9.67 -1.27
C ALA A 144 -28.93 10.42 -0.62
N ARG A 145 -28.78 10.86 0.65
CA ARG A 145 -29.74 11.66 1.43
C ARG A 145 -29.27 13.09 1.74
N GLY A 146 -28.11 13.52 1.21
CA GLY A 146 -27.71 14.94 1.21
C GLY A 146 -27.18 15.52 2.53
N GLU A 147 -26.62 14.72 3.43
CA GLU A 147 -25.98 15.22 4.66
C GLU A 147 -24.45 15.25 4.48
N GLN A 148 -23.80 16.41 4.66
CA GLN A 148 -22.34 16.55 4.63
C GLN A 148 -21.77 16.50 6.05
N PHE A 149 -20.66 15.80 6.30
CA PHE A 149 -19.55 16.32 7.13
C PHE A 149 -18.26 15.50 6.97
N VAL A 150 -17.12 16.17 7.25
CA VAL A 150 -15.73 15.70 7.16
C VAL A 150 -15.27 15.08 8.48
N GLN A 151 -14.76 13.84 8.48
CA GLN A 151 -13.72 13.44 9.44
C GLN A 151 -12.95 12.17 9.00
N THR A 152 -11.61 12.26 8.97
CA THR A 152 -10.70 11.11 8.87
C THR A 152 -10.19 10.79 10.27
N GLN A 153 -10.34 9.56 10.76
CA GLN A 153 -9.69 9.11 11.99
C GLN A 153 -8.59 8.09 11.68
N PHE A 154 -7.42 8.32 12.28
CA PHE A 154 -6.31 7.36 12.33
C PHE A 154 -6.54 6.43 13.53
N GLY A 155 -6.81 5.15 13.27
CA GLY A 155 -6.86 4.13 14.31
C GLY A 155 -5.44 3.76 14.77
N ARG A 156 -5.17 3.90 16.06
CA ARG A 156 -3.97 3.37 16.73
C ARG A 156 -4.45 2.19 17.58
N LEU A 157 -3.92 0.99 17.32
CA LEU A 157 -4.06 -0.16 18.23
C LEU A 157 -3.18 0.06 19.47
#